data_AF-A0A6H9S5D7-F1
#
_entry.id   AF-A0A6H9S5D7-F1
#
_cell.length_a   1.000
_cell.length_b   1.000
_cell.length_c   1.000
_cell.angle_alpha   90.00
_cell.angle_beta   90.00
_cell.angle_gamma   90.00
#
_symmetry.space_group_name_H-M   'P 1'
#
loop_
_entity.id
_entity.type
_entity.pdbx_description
1 polymer ?
#
loop_
_entity_poly.entity_id
_entity_poly.type
_entity_poly.pdbx_seq_one_letter_code
_entity_poly.pdbx_strand_id
1 'polypeptide(L)'
;APIIFGTVVVGIAKMGCIKEVGRIGVKALIYFEILSTIALVVGLIVVNIVKPGVGMNINASALDGGAISKYSQAASAQGGTIDFFLNIIPQTFIGAFSNGVMLQVILLSVLMGVALVQMGETSKPLINTLDLFLQGLFKIVAMVMRLAPIGAGAGMAFTIGKYGIGTLLSLGQLLVALYITTLIFIVVVLGTVARWSGMPLLQFLRYFKDEILITLGTCSTEAVLPRMMVKLEKLGCKKSVVGMVLPT
;
A
#
# COMPACT_ATOMS: atom_id res chain seq x y z
N ALA A 1 8.19 -4.95 -9.05
CA ALA A 1 7.45 -6.08 -9.64
C ALA A 1 7.71 -7.42 -8.94
N PRO A 2 8.97 -7.90 -8.74
CA PRO A 2 9.21 -9.26 -8.22
C PRO A 2 8.73 -9.49 -6.79
N ILE A 3 8.90 -8.49 -5.92
CA ILE A 3 8.41 -8.52 -4.54
C ILE A 3 6.89 -8.66 -4.52
N ILE A 4 6.18 -7.81 -5.25
CA ILE A 4 4.71 -7.83 -5.33
C ILE A 4 4.21 -9.19 -5.81
N PHE A 5 4.82 -9.73 -6.88
CA PHE A 5 4.45 -11.05 -7.39
C PHE A 5 4.62 -12.14 -6.36
N GLY A 6 5.80 -12.24 -5.76
CA GLY A 6 6.06 -13.25 -4.75
C GLY A 6 5.12 -13.09 -3.55
N THR A 7 4.94 -11.88 -3.02
CA THR A 7 4.10 -11.63 -1.84
C THR A 7 2.65 -12.02 -2.08
N VAL A 8 2.09 -11.69 -3.25
CA VAL A 8 0.70 -12.05 -3.59
C VAL A 8 0.58 -13.56 -3.82
N VAL A 9 1.50 -14.18 -4.57
CA VAL A 9 1.47 -15.64 -4.82
C VAL A 9 1.61 -16.43 -3.51
N VAL A 10 2.63 -16.13 -2.71
CA VAL A 10 2.89 -16.79 -1.43
C VAL A 10 1.77 -16.51 -0.43
N GLY A 11 1.24 -15.28 -0.41
CA GLY A 11 0.12 -14.88 0.44
C GLY A 11 -1.15 -15.71 0.16
N ILE A 12 -1.57 -15.80 -1.11
CA ILE A 12 -2.73 -16.61 -1.52
C ILE A 12 -2.46 -18.10 -1.26
N ALA A 13 -1.26 -18.58 -1.57
CA ALA A 13 -0.92 -20.00 -1.44
C ALA A 13 -0.87 -20.49 0.02
N LYS A 14 -0.38 -19.67 0.95
CA LYS A 14 -0.36 -19.98 2.40
C LYS A 14 -1.76 -19.97 3.02
N MET A 15 -2.75 -19.35 2.37
CA MET A 15 -4.11 -19.21 2.88
C MET A 15 -4.96 -20.49 2.77
N GLY A 16 -4.57 -21.44 1.90
CA GLY A 16 -5.00 -22.85 1.92
C GLY A 16 -6.47 -23.18 1.59
N CYS A 17 -7.44 -22.26 1.64
CA CYS A 17 -8.87 -22.60 1.51
C CYS A 17 -9.73 -21.58 0.74
N ILE A 18 -9.72 -21.63 -0.59
CA ILE A 18 -10.49 -20.71 -1.47
C ILE A 18 -12.02 -20.70 -1.19
N LYS A 19 -12.60 -21.81 -0.74
CA LYS A 19 -14.07 -22.00 -0.68
C LYS A 19 -14.77 -21.27 0.49
N GLU A 20 -14.15 -21.18 1.67
CA GLU A 20 -14.64 -20.33 2.78
C GLU A 20 -14.10 -18.89 2.70
N VAL A 21 -12.95 -18.72 2.04
CA VAL A 21 -12.27 -17.42 1.82
C VAL A 21 -13.08 -16.48 0.95
N GLY A 22 -13.87 -16.98 0.00
CA GLY A 22 -14.66 -16.14 -0.91
C GLY A 22 -15.63 -15.18 -0.20
N ARG A 23 -16.42 -15.65 0.77
CA ARG A 23 -17.49 -14.80 1.36
C ARG A 23 -16.95 -13.73 2.30
N ILE A 24 -15.98 -14.08 3.16
CA ILE A 24 -15.39 -13.14 4.12
C ILE A 24 -14.41 -12.23 3.37
N GLY A 25 -13.62 -12.76 2.43
CA GLY A 25 -12.67 -12.00 1.61
C GLY A 25 -13.35 -10.98 0.72
N VAL A 26 -14.48 -11.32 0.06
CA VAL A 26 -15.23 -10.34 -0.74
C VAL A 26 -15.82 -9.23 0.14
N LYS A 27 -16.35 -9.57 1.33
CA LYS A 27 -16.81 -8.54 2.29
C LYS A 27 -15.67 -7.64 2.75
N ALA A 28 -14.51 -8.20 3.03
CA ALA A 28 -13.32 -7.45 3.42
C ALA A 28 -12.81 -6.56 2.28
N LEU A 29 -12.81 -7.05 1.04
CA LEU A 29 -12.45 -6.25 -0.15
C LEU A 29 -13.40 -5.07 -0.37
N ILE A 30 -14.71 -5.31 -0.33
CA ILE A 30 -15.71 -4.23 -0.47
C ILE A 30 -15.51 -3.19 0.65
N TYR A 31 -15.30 -3.66 1.88
CA TYR A 31 -15.03 -2.79 3.02
C TYR A 31 -13.74 -1.98 2.85
N PHE A 32 -12.64 -2.62 2.42
CA PHE A 32 -11.36 -1.98 2.16
C PHE A 32 -11.46 -0.94 1.04
N GLU A 33 -12.15 -1.25 -0.04
CA GLU A 33 -12.35 -0.36 -1.18
C GLU A 33 -13.17 0.88 -0.79
N ILE A 34 -14.26 0.70 -0.04
CA ILE A 34 -15.08 1.81 0.46
C ILE A 34 -14.24 2.71 1.37
N LEU A 35 -13.50 2.14 2.32
CA LEU A 35 -12.67 2.92 3.23
C LEU A 35 -11.53 3.65 2.52
N SER A 36 -10.89 2.99 1.55
CA SER A 36 -9.82 3.58 0.74
C SER A 36 -10.34 4.72 -0.14
N THR A 37 -11.53 4.56 -0.72
CA THR A 37 -12.20 5.61 -1.49
C THR A 37 -12.52 6.81 -0.59
N ILE A 38 -13.07 6.58 0.61
CA ILE A 38 -13.32 7.65 1.58
C ILE A 38 -11.99 8.33 1.99
N ALA A 39 -10.93 7.56 2.23
CA ALA A 39 -9.61 8.09 2.55
C ALA A 39 -9.08 9.02 1.44
N LEU A 40 -9.22 8.59 0.17
CA LEU A 40 -8.84 9.39 -0.99
C LEU A 40 -9.66 10.67 -1.10
N VAL A 41 -10.97 10.60 -0.90
CA VAL A 41 -11.85 11.78 -0.94
C VAL A 41 -11.48 12.77 0.16
N VAL A 42 -11.26 12.30 1.39
CA VAL A 42 -10.82 13.15 2.51
C VAL A 42 -9.46 13.77 2.21
N GLY A 43 -8.50 13.00 1.70
CA GLY A 43 -7.20 13.51 1.30
C GLY A 43 -7.29 14.56 0.19
N LEU A 44 -8.15 14.34 -0.81
CA LEU A 44 -8.38 15.28 -1.90
C LEU A 44 -8.99 16.59 -1.39
N ILE A 45 -9.94 16.52 -0.44
CA ILE A 45 -10.53 17.71 0.18
C ILE A 45 -9.46 18.50 0.95
N VAL A 46 -8.68 17.83 1.79
CA VAL A 46 -7.64 18.50 2.60
C VAL A 46 -6.58 19.15 1.70
N VAL A 47 -6.10 18.43 0.67
CA VAL A 47 -5.10 18.98 -0.27
C VAL A 47 -5.65 20.18 -1.05
N ASN A 48 -6.92 20.13 -1.49
CA ASN A 48 -7.53 21.26 -2.20
C ASN A 48 -7.76 22.49 -1.32
N ILE A 49 -7.92 22.32 0.00
CA ILE A 49 -8.07 23.42 0.95
C ILE A 49 -6.70 23.97 1.35
N VAL A 50 -5.78 23.10 1.79
CA VAL A 50 -4.46 23.50 2.31
C VAL A 50 -3.55 23.98 1.17
N LYS A 51 -3.77 23.49 -0.06
CA LYS A 51 -2.98 23.77 -1.26
C LYS A 51 -1.47 23.79 -0.99
N PRO A 52 -0.91 22.70 -0.42
CA PRO A 52 0.51 22.64 -0.10
C PRO A 52 1.32 22.78 -1.40
N GLY A 53 2.07 23.87 -1.52
CA GLY A 53 2.88 24.17 -2.71
C GLY A 53 2.57 25.50 -3.41
N VAL A 54 1.49 26.20 -3.06
CA VAL A 54 1.27 27.58 -3.52
C VAL A 54 2.33 28.48 -2.90
N GLY A 55 3.16 29.10 -3.74
CA GLY A 55 4.31 29.90 -3.31
C GLY A 55 5.67 29.19 -3.41
N MET A 56 5.73 27.95 -3.91
CA MET A 56 7.00 27.40 -4.38
C MET A 56 7.47 28.24 -5.58
N ASN A 57 8.74 28.66 -5.58
CA ASN A 57 9.39 29.40 -6.67
C ASN A 57 9.68 28.49 -7.88
N ILE A 58 8.71 27.63 -8.20
CA ILE A 58 8.71 26.71 -9.32
C ILE A 58 8.07 27.49 -10.46
N ASN A 59 8.91 28.15 -11.26
CA ASN A 59 8.47 28.75 -12.51
C ASN A 59 7.97 27.61 -13.41
N ALA A 60 6.65 27.38 -13.48
CA ALA A 60 6.03 26.38 -14.35
C ALA A 60 6.46 26.53 -15.82
N SER A 61 6.83 27.74 -16.23
CA SER A 61 7.38 28.09 -17.55
C SER A 61 8.85 27.69 -17.77
N ALA A 62 9.57 27.34 -16.71
CA ALA A 62 10.94 26.81 -16.74
C ALA A 62 11.00 25.31 -16.43
N LEU A 63 9.85 24.66 -16.19
CA LEU A 63 9.76 23.20 -16.22
C LEU A 63 9.79 22.77 -17.68
N ASP A 64 10.76 21.92 -18.00
CA ASP A 64 10.87 21.28 -19.30
C ASP A 64 9.55 20.56 -19.63
N GLY A 65 8.79 21.12 -20.57
CA GLY A 65 7.50 20.59 -21.02
C GLY A 65 7.59 19.14 -21.52
N GLY A 66 8.80 18.65 -21.82
CA GLY A 66 9.11 17.26 -22.11
C GLY A 66 8.85 16.29 -20.95
N ALA A 67 8.89 16.75 -19.69
CA ALA A 67 8.57 15.91 -18.54
C ALA A 67 7.06 15.79 -18.32
N ILE A 68 6.31 16.87 -18.53
CA ILE A 68 4.85 16.91 -18.38
C ILE A 68 4.16 16.21 -19.56
N SER A 69 4.69 16.36 -20.77
CA SER A 69 4.15 15.70 -21.96
C SER A 69 4.23 14.17 -21.88
N LYS A 70 5.21 13.59 -21.17
CA LYS A 70 5.26 12.15 -20.89
C LYS A 70 4.14 11.68 -19.96
N TYR A 71 3.79 12.46 -18.94
CA TYR A 71 2.66 12.14 -18.06
C TYR A 71 1.31 12.40 -18.74
N SER A 72 1.20 13.45 -19.56
CA SER A 72 0.01 13.74 -20.36
C SER A 72 -0.19 12.71 -21.48
N GLN A 73 0.87 12.22 -22.12
CA GLN A 73 0.77 11.12 -23.08
C GLN A 73 0.45 9.80 -22.38
N ALA A 74 1.01 9.52 -21.19
CA ALA A 74 0.64 8.33 -20.42
C ALA A 74 -0.83 8.34 -19.98
N ALA A 75 -1.37 9.52 -19.62
CA ALA A 75 -2.79 9.70 -19.31
C ALA A 75 -3.68 9.57 -20.55
N SER A 76 -3.25 10.09 -21.71
CA SER A 76 -3.97 9.96 -22.98
C SER A 76 -3.81 8.59 -23.65
N ALA A 77 -2.77 7.82 -23.28
CA ALA A 77 -2.48 6.47 -23.79
C ALA A 77 -3.10 5.35 -22.93
N GLN A 78 -3.69 5.68 -21.78
CA GLN A 78 -4.78 4.88 -21.24
C GLN A 78 -5.97 5.09 -22.18
N GLY A 79 -6.00 4.35 -23.29
CA GLY A 79 -7.22 4.22 -24.09
C GLY A 79 -8.39 3.93 -23.15
N GLY A 80 -9.59 4.39 -23.53
CA GLY A 80 -10.78 4.34 -22.68
C GLY A 80 -11.03 2.96 -22.04
N THR A 81 -12.03 2.87 -21.17
CA THR A 81 -12.29 1.71 -20.28
C THR A 81 -11.99 0.31 -20.86
N ILE A 82 -12.27 0.06 -22.15
CA ILE A 82 -11.96 -1.19 -22.85
C ILE A 82 -10.45 -1.47 -22.95
N ASP A 83 -9.66 -0.48 -23.35
CA ASP A 83 -8.20 -0.61 -23.50
C ASP A 83 -7.54 -0.76 -22.13
N PHE A 84 -8.08 -0.13 -21.07
CA PHE A 84 -7.67 -0.40 -19.70
C PHE A 84 -7.83 -1.88 -19.33
N PHE A 85 -8.99 -2.50 -19.61
CA PHE A 85 -9.23 -3.92 -19.34
C PHE A 85 -8.34 -4.84 -20.19
N LEU A 86 -8.12 -4.52 -21.46
CA LEU A 86 -7.23 -5.29 -22.33
C LEU A 86 -5.77 -5.19 -21.86
N ASN A 87 -5.34 -4.03 -21.36
CA ASN A 87 -4.01 -3.83 -20.79
C ASN A 87 -3.78 -4.57 -19.46
N ILE A 88 -4.81 -5.11 -18.81
CA ILE A 88 -4.65 -5.99 -17.63
C ILE A 88 -4.08 -7.34 -18.05
N ILE A 89 -4.41 -7.83 -19.24
CA ILE A 89 -4.00 -9.14 -19.74
C ILE A 89 -2.59 -8.99 -20.37
N PRO A 90 -1.54 -9.54 -19.74
CA PRO A 90 -0.21 -9.42 -20.30
C PRO A 90 -0.08 -10.29 -21.56
N GLN A 91 0.51 -9.72 -22.60
CA GLN A 91 0.83 -10.45 -23.83
C GLN A 91 1.88 -11.55 -23.60
N THR A 92 2.77 -11.36 -22.62
CA THR A 92 3.80 -12.35 -22.24
C THR A 92 4.06 -12.33 -20.74
N PHE A 93 4.41 -13.49 -20.16
CA PHE A 93 4.72 -13.63 -18.73
C PHE A 93 5.87 -12.70 -18.31
N ILE A 94 6.97 -12.70 -19.07
CA ILE A 94 8.16 -11.88 -18.80
C ILE A 94 7.91 -10.39 -19.07
N GLY A 95 7.09 -10.08 -20.07
CA GLY A 95 6.73 -8.70 -20.42
C GLY A 95 6.01 -7.96 -19.30
N ALA A 96 5.21 -8.65 -18.48
CA ALA A 96 4.57 -8.05 -17.31
C ALA A 96 5.59 -7.55 -16.28
N PHE A 97 6.70 -8.28 -16.11
CA PHE A 97 7.75 -7.90 -15.17
C PHE A 97 8.71 -6.86 -15.75
N SER A 98 8.99 -6.90 -17.06
CA SER A 98 9.91 -5.97 -17.72
C SER A 98 9.31 -4.59 -17.95
N ASN A 99 8.03 -4.52 -18.33
CA ASN A 99 7.34 -3.25 -18.59
C ASN A 99 6.88 -2.57 -17.29
N GLY A 100 6.99 -3.25 -16.15
CA GLY A 100 6.66 -2.68 -14.84
C GLY A 100 5.17 -2.36 -14.65
N VAL A 101 4.27 -2.89 -15.49
CA VAL A 101 2.83 -2.64 -15.38
C VAL A 101 2.29 -3.40 -14.18
N MET A 102 2.07 -2.69 -13.09
CA MET A 102 1.73 -3.27 -11.78
C MET A 102 0.47 -4.14 -11.82
N LEU A 103 -0.54 -3.71 -12.59
CA LEU A 103 -1.82 -4.40 -12.69
C LEU A 103 -1.70 -5.78 -13.38
N GLN A 104 -0.89 -5.87 -14.44
CA GLN A 104 -0.58 -7.14 -15.12
C GLN A 104 0.14 -8.13 -14.19
N VAL A 105 1.11 -7.62 -13.42
CA VAL A 105 1.84 -8.42 -12.44
C VAL A 105 0.88 -8.98 -11.38
N ILE A 106 -0.05 -8.17 -10.87
CA ILE A 106 -1.04 -8.61 -9.88
C ILE A 106 -1.95 -9.69 -10.47
N LEU A 107 -2.46 -9.53 -11.70
CA LEU A 107 -3.30 -10.56 -12.34
C LEU A 107 -2.57 -11.91 -12.43
N LEU A 108 -1.35 -11.92 -12.95
CA LEU A 108 -0.53 -13.14 -13.02
C LEU A 108 -0.27 -13.76 -11.64
N SER A 109 -0.04 -12.91 -10.63
CA SER A 109 0.20 -13.35 -9.25
C SER A 109 -1.01 -14.05 -8.66
N VAL A 110 -2.21 -13.50 -8.90
CA VAL A 110 -3.47 -14.08 -8.41
C VAL A 110 -3.74 -15.40 -9.12
N LEU A 111 -3.62 -15.46 -10.44
CA LEU A 111 -3.83 -16.69 -11.21
C LEU A 111 -2.85 -17.80 -10.78
N MET A 112 -1.56 -17.45 -10.62
CA MET A 112 -0.53 -18.39 -10.14
C MET A 112 -0.82 -18.84 -8.71
N GLY A 113 -1.14 -17.91 -7.79
CA GLY A 113 -1.49 -18.24 -6.41
C GLY A 113 -2.67 -19.20 -6.32
N VAL A 114 -3.74 -18.94 -7.08
CA VAL A 114 -4.93 -19.79 -7.15
C VAL A 114 -4.63 -21.16 -7.77
N ALA A 115 -3.77 -21.24 -8.77
CA ALA A 115 -3.31 -22.51 -9.35
C ALA A 115 -2.52 -23.34 -8.32
N LEU A 116 -1.59 -22.72 -7.57
CA LEU A 116 -0.80 -23.42 -6.55
C LEU A 116 -1.64 -23.93 -5.38
N VAL A 117 -2.70 -23.21 -4.97
CA VAL A 117 -3.65 -23.69 -3.96
C VAL A 117 -4.39 -24.93 -4.46
N GLN A 118 -4.82 -24.94 -5.73
CA GLN A 118 -5.53 -26.09 -6.31
C GLN A 118 -4.64 -27.32 -6.47
N MET A 119 -3.33 -27.14 -6.66
CA MET A 119 -2.36 -28.24 -6.69
C MET A 119 -2.12 -28.90 -5.33
N GLY A 120 -2.60 -28.31 -4.22
CA GLY A 120 -2.53 -28.91 -2.90
C GLY A 120 -1.11 -29.09 -2.38
N GLU A 121 -0.80 -30.26 -1.79
CA GLU A 121 0.50 -30.50 -1.15
C GLU A 121 1.70 -30.47 -2.11
N THR A 122 1.47 -30.76 -3.39
CA THR A 122 2.51 -30.80 -4.43
C THR A 122 3.15 -29.43 -4.69
N SER A 123 2.44 -28.33 -4.38
CA SER A 123 2.96 -26.97 -4.58
C SER A 123 3.81 -26.45 -3.41
N LYS A 124 3.83 -27.13 -2.25
CA LYS A 124 4.56 -26.71 -1.04
C LYS A 124 6.05 -26.40 -1.28
N PRO A 125 6.82 -27.22 -2.02
CA PRO A 125 8.24 -26.93 -2.28
C PRO A 125 8.44 -25.61 -3.03
N LEU A 126 7.58 -25.33 -4.02
CA LEU A 126 7.65 -24.10 -4.80
C LEU A 126 7.29 -22.88 -3.97
N ILE A 127 6.24 -22.97 -3.14
CA ILE A 127 5.82 -21.90 -2.23
C ILE A 127 6.94 -21.56 -1.25
N ASN A 128 7.59 -22.57 -0.66
CA ASN A 128 8.72 -22.37 0.25
C ASN A 128 9.93 -21.73 -0.44
N THR A 129 10.21 -22.13 -1.68
CA THR A 129 11.31 -21.54 -2.47
C THR A 129 11.02 -20.07 -2.79
N LEU A 130 9.79 -19.75 -3.17
CA LEU A 130 9.35 -18.37 -3.40
C LEU A 130 9.41 -17.53 -2.11
N ASP A 131 9.04 -18.09 -0.96
CA ASP A 131 9.11 -17.42 0.33
C ASP A 131 10.56 -17.11 0.73
N LEU A 132 11.48 -18.05 0.55
CA LEU A 132 12.93 -17.83 0.75
C LEU A 132 13.47 -16.75 -0.19
N PHE A 133 13.04 -16.76 -1.45
CA PHE A 133 13.41 -15.73 -2.42
C PHE A 133 12.91 -14.34 -1.98
N LEU A 134 11.67 -14.23 -1.53
CA LEU A 134 11.12 -12.98 -0.96
C LEU A 134 11.92 -12.49 0.24
N GLN A 135 12.27 -13.37 1.17
CA GLN A 135 13.11 -13.00 2.32
C GLN A 135 14.48 -12.46 1.86
N GLY A 136 15.06 -13.05 0.83
CA GLY A 136 16.26 -12.53 0.17
C GLY A 136 16.06 -11.12 -0.39
N LEU A 137 14.96 -10.89 -1.11
CA LEU A 137 14.61 -9.56 -1.62
C LEU A 137 14.38 -8.54 -0.49
N PHE A 138 13.69 -8.90 0.58
CA PHE A 138 13.49 -8.03 1.74
C PHE A 138 14.81 -7.69 2.44
N LYS A 139 15.77 -8.62 2.52
CA LYS A 139 17.14 -8.31 2.99
C LYS A 139 17.85 -7.31 2.09
N ILE A 140 17.69 -7.40 0.77
CA ILE A 140 18.23 -6.41 -0.17
C ILE A 140 17.60 -5.05 0.08
N VAL A 141 16.27 -4.99 0.23
CA VAL A 141 15.57 -3.74 0.58
C VAL A 141 16.09 -3.16 1.90
N ALA A 142 16.30 -3.99 2.93
CA ALA A 142 16.88 -3.55 4.20
C ALA A 142 18.31 -3.00 4.06
N MET A 143 19.15 -3.60 3.20
CA MET A 143 20.49 -3.07 2.89
C MET A 143 20.40 -1.73 2.18
N VAL A 144 19.49 -1.59 1.21
CA VAL A 144 19.24 -0.30 0.52
C VAL A 144 18.72 0.76 1.49
N MET A 145 17.84 0.38 2.42
CA MET A 145 17.31 1.28 3.45
C MET A 145 18.39 1.80 4.40
N ARG A 146 19.51 1.08 4.61
CA ARG A 146 20.67 1.61 5.34
C ARG A 146 21.37 2.75 4.61
N LEU A 147 21.31 2.77 3.28
CA LEU A 147 21.86 3.84 2.45
C LEU A 147 20.86 4.98 2.22
N ALA A 148 19.57 4.76 2.49
CA ALA A 148 18.52 5.75 2.33
C ALA A 148 18.78 7.08 3.05
N PRO A 149 19.39 7.15 4.26
CA PRO A 149 19.72 8.43 4.90
C PRO A 149 20.66 9.31 4.06
N ILE A 150 21.64 8.68 3.38
CA ILE A 150 22.57 9.39 2.49
C ILE A 150 21.81 9.91 1.27
N GLY A 151 20.96 9.07 0.66
CA GLY A 151 20.12 9.45 -0.47
C GLY A 151 19.13 10.57 -0.13
N ALA A 152 18.46 10.49 1.03
CA ALA A 152 17.55 11.51 1.52
C ALA A 152 18.29 12.83 1.82
N GLY A 153 19.48 12.75 2.43
CA GLY A 153 20.34 13.91 2.66
C GLY A 153 20.77 14.59 1.37
N ALA A 154 21.23 13.82 0.38
CA ALA A 154 21.58 14.34 -0.94
C ALA A 154 20.37 14.94 -1.68
N GLY A 155 19.20 14.30 -1.60
CA GLY A 155 17.96 14.80 -2.18
C GLY A 155 17.50 16.11 -1.54
N MET A 156 17.54 16.21 -0.21
CA MET A 156 17.25 17.44 0.51
C MET A 156 18.24 18.56 0.16
N ALA A 157 19.54 18.26 0.11
CA ALA A 157 20.56 19.22 -0.29
C ALA A 157 20.36 19.74 -1.72
N PHE A 158 20.02 18.86 -2.67
CA PHE A 158 19.69 19.23 -4.05
C PHE A 158 18.45 20.12 -4.12
N THR A 159 17.38 19.75 -3.42
CA THR A 159 16.13 20.52 -3.42
C THR A 159 16.33 21.90 -2.82
N ILE A 160 17.06 22.02 -1.70
CA ILE A 160 17.39 23.31 -1.09
C ILE A 160 18.31 24.13 -2.01
N GLY A 161 19.30 23.50 -2.64
CA GLY A 161 20.24 24.18 -3.55
C GLY A 161 19.58 24.71 -4.82
N LYS A 162 18.64 23.96 -5.41
CA LYS A 162 17.99 24.31 -6.69
C LYS A 162 16.75 25.19 -6.51
N TYR A 163 15.96 24.96 -5.47
CA TYR A 163 14.66 25.62 -5.27
C TYR A 163 14.62 26.50 -4.01
N GLY A 164 15.71 26.59 -3.26
CA GLY A 164 15.84 27.42 -2.08
C GLY A 164 15.16 26.85 -0.84
N ILE A 165 15.41 27.49 0.32
CA ILE A 165 14.89 27.05 1.62
C ILE A 165 13.35 27.13 1.72
N GLY A 166 12.72 27.94 0.87
CA GLY A 166 11.26 28.06 0.80
C GLY A 166 10.55 26.76 0.38
N THR A 167 11.22 25.86 -0.34
CA THR A 167 10.65 24.54 -0.66
C THR A 167 10.53 23.63 0.55
N LEU A 168 11.39 23.80 1.55
CA LEU A 168 11.32 23.06 2.80
C LEU A 168 10.03 23.40 3.56
N LEU A 169 9.58 24.66 3.49
CA LEU A 169 8.30 25.09 4.06
C LEU A 169 7.12 24.43 3.34
N SER A 170 7.13 24.34 2.01
CA SER A 170 6.05 23.67 1.26
C SER A 170 6.02 22.16 1.48
N LEU A 171 7.20 21.51 1.55
CA LEU A 171 7.29 20.09 1.92
C LEU A 171 6.82 19.85 3.37
N GLY A 172 7.16 20.77 4.28
CA GLY A 172 6.65 20.77 5.65
C GLY A 172 5.13 20.95 5.72
N GLN A 173 4.56 21.87 4.95
CA GLN A 173 3.11 22.05 4.82
C GLN A 173 2.44 20.78 4.28
N LEU A 174 3.08 20.09 3.33
CA LEU A 174 2.58 18.82 2.80
C LEU A 174 2.59 17.73 3.89
N LEU A 175 3.65 17.62 4.69
CA LEU A 175 3.69 16.71 5.83
C LEU A 175 2.62 17.03 6.88
N VAL A 176 2.43 18.31 7.21
CA VAL A 176 1.37 18.74 8.13
C VAL A 176 -0.01 18.40 7.58
N ALA A 177 -0.25 18.66 6.28
CA ALA A 177 -1.50 18.29 5.61
C ALA A 177 -1.75 16.78 5.65
N LEU A 178 -0.70 15.97 5.45
CA LEU A 178 -0.77 14.52 5.57
C LEU A 178 -1.18 14.11 6.99
N TYR A 179 -0.50 14.62 8.03
CA TYR A 179 -0.84 14.30 9.42
C TYR A 179 -2.26 14.74 9.80
N ILE A 180 -2.70 15.91 9.35
CA ILE A 180 -4.08 16.39 9.55
C ILE A 180 -5.06 15.45 8.86
N THR A 181 -4.80 15.05 7.61
CA THR A 181 -5.64 14.11 6.87
C THR A 181 -5.75 12.78 7.59
N THR A 182 -4.62 12.22 8.05
CA THR A 182 -4.60 10.97 8.81
C THR A 182 -5.36 11.10 10.13
N LEU A 183 -5.22 12.21 10.85
CA LEU A 183 -5.94 12.47 12.09
C LEU A 183 -7.46 12.56 11.85
N ILE A 184 -7.89 13.29 10.81
CA ILE A 184 -9.30 13.38 10.40
C ILE A 184 -9.82 11.98 10.06
N PHE A 185 -9.07 11.18 9.31
CA PHE A 185 -9.45 9.82 8.97
C PHE A 185 -9.63 8.94 10.22
N ILE A 186 -8.72 9.01 11.19
CA ILE A 186 -8.81 8.27 12.45
C ILE A 186 -10.02 8.71 13.28
N VAL A 187 -10.27 10.02 13.39
CA VAL A 187 -11.36 10.53 14.24
C VAL A 187 -12.73 10.33 13.60
N VAL A 188 -12.86 10.61 12.30
CA VAL A 188 -14.14 10.59 11.59
C VAL A 188 -14.45 9.19 11.06
N VAL A 189 -13.55 8.62 10.26
CA VAL A 189 -13.83 7.35 9.56
C VAL A 189 -13.65 6.17 10.51
N LEU A 190 -12.48 6.04 11.14
CA LEU A 190 -12.27 4.95 12.10
C LEU A 190 -13.17 5.13 13.34
N GLY A 191 -13.46 6.37 13.77
CA GLY A 191 -14.39 6.65 14.86
C GLY A 191 -15.83 6.23 14.59
N THR A 192 -16.35 6.48 13.38
CA THR A 192 -17.71 6.06 12.98
C THR A 192 -17.81 4.53 12.88
N VAL A 193 -16.81 3.90 12.25
CA VAL A 193 -16.72 2.42 12.17
C VAL A 193 -16.63 1.79 13.56
N ALA A 194 -15.79 2.31 14.45
CA ALA A 194 -15.61 1.78 15.80
C ALA A 194 -16.94 1.86 16.59
N ARG A 195 -17.66 2.99 16.46
CA ARG A 195 -18.97 3.18 17.10
C ARG A 195 -20.02 2.21 16.57
N TRP A 196 -20.05 1.94 15.25
CA TRP A 196 -20.92 0.92 14.67
C TRP A 196 -20.57 -0.50 15.10
N SER A 197 -19.30 -0.76 15.38
CA SER A 197 -18.81 -2.05 15.87
C SER A 197 -19.01 -2.23 17.38
N GLY A 198 -19.58 -1.25 18.08
CA GLY A 198 -19.84 -1.30 19.52
C GLY A 198 -18.63 -1.01 20.42
N MET A 199 -17.49 -0.58 19.87
CA MET A 199 -16.28 -0.25 20.63
C MET A 199 -15.97 1.26 20.52
N PRO A 200 -15.87 2.00 21.64
CA PRO A 200 -15.51 3.42 21.56
C PRO A 200 -14.08 3.58 21.03
N LEU A 201 -13.89 4.56 20.13
CA LEU A 201 -12.60 4.84 19.48
C LEU A 201 -11.43 4.96 20.47
N LEU A 202 -11.65 5.61 21.62
CA LEU A 202 -10.64 5.76 22.67
C LEU A 202 -10.19 4.42 23.27
N GLN A 203 -11.10 3.46 23.42
CA GLN A 203 -10.76 2.12 23.92
C GLN A 203 -10.01 1.32 22.86
N PHE A 204 -10.41 1.44 21.59
CA PHE A 204 -9.70 0.85 20.46
C PHE A 204 -8.25 1.36 20.38
N LEU A 205 -8.06 2.69 20.37
CA LEU A 205 -6.74 3.32 20.31
C LEU A 205 -5.88 2.98 21.55
N ARG A 206 -6.47 2.90 22.74
CA ARG A 206 -5.75 2.51 23.96
C ARG A 206 -5.31 1.05 23.92
N TYR A 207 -6.14 0.16 23.37
CA TYR A 207 -5.85 -1.27 23.30
C TYR A 207 -4.73 -1.59 22.30
N PHE A 208 -4.66 -0.86 21.18
CA PHE A 208 -3.66 -1.02 20.13
C PHE A 208 -2.49 0.00 20.21
N LYS A 209 -2.36 0.71 21.33
CA LYS A 209 -1.33 1.76 21.50
C LYS A 209 0.07 1.24 21.24
N ASP A 210 0.40 0.05 21.77
CA ASP A 210 1.73 -0.53 21.62
C ASP A 210 2.05 -0.82 20.15
N GLU A 211 1.10 -1.36 19.41
CA GLU A 211 1.27 -1.67 17.99
C GLU A 211 1.37 -0.40 17.16
N ILE A 212 0.53 0.61 17.42
CA ILE A 212 0.61 1.91 16.75
C ILE A 212 2.00 2.55 16.97
N LEU A 213 2.52 2.51 18.21
CA LEU A 213 3.84 3.06 18.53
C LEU A 213 4.98 2.27 17.87
N ILE A 214 4.88 0.95 17.85
CA ILE A 214 5.88 0.10 17.18
C ILE A 214 5.86 0.38 15.67
N THR A 215 4.70 0.39 15.02
CA THR A 215 4.59 0.68 13.58
C THR A 215 5.05 2.09 13.24
N LEU A 216 4.80 3.07 14.09
CA LEU A 216 5.30 4.44 13.89
C LEU A 216 6.82 4.51 14.02
N GLY A 217 7.44 3.69 14.88
CA GLY A 217 8.89 3.62 15.03
C GLY A 217 9.60 2.77 13.97
N THR A 218 8.97 1.69 13.50
CA THR A 218 9.56 0.76 12.52
C THR A 218 9.18 1.08 11.08
N CYS A 219 8.17 1.93 10.86
CA CYS A 219 7.54 2.19 9.58
C CYS A 219 7.10 0.91 8.84
N SER A 220 6.81 -0.17 9.59
CA SER A 220 6.47 -1.49 9.04
C SER A 220 5.25 -2.09 9.74
N THR A 221 4.28 -2.50 8.93
CA THR A 221 3.07 -3.20 9.36
C THR A 221 3.32 -4.67 9.68
N GLU A 222 4.35 -5.29 9.07
CA GLU A 222 4.72 -6.69 9.30
C GLU A 222 5.19 -6.93 10.75
N ALA A 223 5.84 -5.93 11.36
CA ALA A 223 6.42 -6.02 12.69
C ALA A 223 5.39 -6.26 13.82
N VAL A 224 4.13 -5.87 13.60
CA VAL A 224 3.04 -5.95 14.59
C VAL A 224 1.99 -6.99 14.25
N LEU A 225 2.00 -7.54 13.04
CA LEU A 225 0.99 -8.48 12.55
C LEU A 225 0.78 -9.69 13.48
N PRO A 226 1.83 -10.37 14.00
CA PRO A 226 1.64 -11.48 14.95
C PRO A 226 0.97 -11.05 16.26
N ARG A 227 1.33 -9.88 16.79
CA ARG A 227 0.75 -9.33 18.02
C ARG A 227 -0.71 -8.95 17.83
N MET A 228 -1.02 -8.31 16.70
CA MET A 228 -2.39 -7.92 16.32
C MET A 228 -3.32 -9.13 16.21
N MET A 229 -2.86 -10.23 15.60
CA MET A 229 -3.67 -11.45 15.48
C MET A 229 -4.06 -12.01 16.86
N VAL A 230 -3.09 -12.14 17.78
CA VAL A 230 -3.34 -12.66 19.14
C VAL A 230 -4.26 -11.72 19.93
N LYS A 231 -4.08 -10.39 19.81
CA LYS A 231 -4.92 -9.41 20.48
C LYS A 231 -6.38 -9.45 19.98
N LEU A 232 -6.60 -9.58 18.68
CA LEU A 232 -7.95 -9.67 18.12
C LEU A 232 -8.64 -10.99 18.45
N GLU A 233 -7.90 -12.11 18.49
CA GLU A 233 -8.46 -13.37 18.99
C GLU A 233 -8.91 -13.25 20.46
N LYS A 234 -8.14 -12.55 21.31
CA LYS A 234 -8.51 -12.26 22.70
C LYS A 234 -9.73 -11.34 22.84
N LEU A 235 -9.98 -10.48 21.85
CA LEU A 235 -11.19 -9.65 21.80
C LEU A 235 -12.44 -10.44 21.36
N GLY A 236 -12.30 -11.74 21.05
CA GLY A 236 -13.41 -12.61 20.64
C GLY A 236 -13.61 -12.69 19.13
N CYS A 237 -12.69 -12.14 18.32
CA CYS A 237 -12.75 -12.31 16.87
C CYS A 237 -12.44 -13.76 16.49
N LYS A 238 -13.23 -14.34 15.57
CA LYS A 238 -12.99 -15.69 15.06
C LYS A 238 -11.62 -15.75 14.37
N LYS A 239 -10.83 -16.79 14.66
CA LYS A 239 -9.51 -17.01 14.04
C LYS A 239 -9.54 -16.97 12.51
N SER A 240 -10.61 -17.52 11.92
CA SER A 240 -10.85 -17.50 10.47
C SER A 240 -10.98 -16.08 9.89
N VAL A 241 -11.55 -15.13 10.65
CA VAL A 241 -11.66 -13.72 10.20
C VAL A 241 -10.35 -12.98 10.41
N VAL A 242 -9.71 -13.15 11.56
CA VAL A 242 -8.45 -12.48 11.90
C VAL A 242 -7.32 -12.93 10.97
N GLY A 243 -7.17 -14.24 10.76
CA GLY A 243 -6.16 -14.79 9.87
C GLY A 243 -6.42 -14.50 8.39
N MET A 244 -7.61 -14.03 8.02
CA MET A 244 -7.94 -13.68 6.64
C MET A 244 -7.81 -12.18 6.34
N VAL A 245 -8.31 -11.32 7.24
CA VAL A 245 -8.45 -9.89 6.98
C VAL A 245 -7.24 -9.08 7.44
N LEU A 246 -6.45 -9.60 8.37
CA LEU A 246 -5.29 -8.88 8.90
C LEU A 246 -4.01 -9.00 8.05
N PRO A 247 -3.77 -10.13 7.34
CA PRO A 247 -2.63 -10.25 6.43
C PRO A 247 -2.83 -9.68 5.02
N THR A 248 -3.99 -9.08 4.73
CA THR A 248 -4.27 -8.37 3.46
C THR A 248 -3.82 -6.92 3.54
#